data_AF-A0AAU1Z6B4-F1
#
_entry.id   AF-A0AAU1Z6B4-F1
#
_cell.length_a   1.000
_cell.length_b   1.000
_cell.length_c   1.000
_cell.angle_alpha   90.00
_cell.angle_beta   90.00
_cell.angle_gamma   90.00
#
_symmetry.space_group_name_H-M   'P 1'
#
loop_
_entity.id
_entity.type
_entity.pdbx_description
1 polymer ?
#
loop_
_entity_poly.entity_id
_entity_poly.type
_entity_poly.pdbx_seq_one_letter_code
_entity_poly.pdbx_strand_id
1 'polypeptide(L)'
;MNGVRIRTSDGHKVDVDVNEVCVAVNRFPPGQFFDVLAELVDRLGASVTPTDRPLILREEEDRAHFPAEAGEGAIVVAMTGPALEGYLNGS
;
A
#
# COMPACT_ATOMS: atom_id res chain seq x y z
N MET A 1 4.96 0.55 19.31
CA MET A 1 4.05 0.75 18.16
C MET A 1 2.74 1.28 18.71
N ASN A 2 2.28 2.42 18.20
CA ASN A 2 0.95 2.93 18.50
C ASN A 2 0.01 2.44 17.40
N GLY A 3 -0.93 1.58 17.74
CA GLY A 3 -1.93 1.08 16.80
C GLY A 3 -2.99 2.14 16.51
N VAL A 4 -3.20 2.44 15.24
CA VAL A 4 -4.32 3.25 14.74
C VAL A 4 -5.37 2.30 14.15
N ARG A 5 -6.65 2.60 14.36
CA ARG A 5 -7.74 1.82 13.76
C ARG A 5 -8.45 2.64 12.70
N ILE A 6 -8.45 2.14 11.46
CA ILE A 6 -9.23 2.69 10.35
C ILE A 6 -10.58 1.96 10.31
N ARG A 7 -11.66 2.72 10.16
CA ARG A 7 -13.00 2.19 9.91
C ARG A 7 -13.50 2.70 8.57
N THR A 8 -13.76 1.80 7.65
CA THR A 8 -14.31 2.10 6.32
C THR A 8 -15.83 2.17 6.37
N SER A 9 -16.45 2.84 5.40
CA SER A 9 -17.91 3.06 5.40
C SER A 9 -18.70 1.79 5.04
N ASP A 10 -18.07 0.84 4.35
CA ASP A 10 -18.59 -0.53 4.13
C ASP A 10 -18.55 -1.43 5.38
N GLY A 11 -18.04 -0.91 6.51
CA GLY A 11 -18.12 -1.57 7.82
C GLY A 11 -16.88 -2.38 8.21
N HIS A 12 -15.86 -2.44 7.36
CA HIS A 12 -14.58 -3.05 7.73
C HIS A 12 -13.81 -2.21 8.76
N LYS A 13 -12.96 -2.90 9.52
CA LYS A 13 -12.06 -2.32 10.51
C LYS A 13 -10.68 -2.88 10.26
N VAL A 14 -9.70 -2.00 10.24
CA VAL A 14 -8.29 -2.34 10.00
C VAL A 14 -7.45 -1.77 11.10
N ASP A 15 -6.65 -2.65 11.71
CA ASP A 15 -5.61 -2.25 12.65
C ASP A 15 -4.34 -1.94 11.87
N VAL A 16 -3.76 -0.78 12.15
CA VAL A 16 -2.65 -0.19 11.43
C VAL A 16 -1.55 0.14 12.44
N ASP A 17 -0.36 -0.38 12.22
CA ASP A 17 0.82 -0.03 13.01
C ASP A 17 1.55 1.13 12.34
N VAL A 18 1.77 2.22 13.08
CA VAL A 18 2.43 3.43 12.55
C VAL A 18 3.72 3.69 13.32
N ASN A 19 4.77 4.05 12.57
CA ASN A 19 5.98 4.66 13.11
C ASN A 19 6.42 5.84 12.22
N GLU A 20 7.62 6.39 12.49
CA GLU A 20 8.13 7.58 11.81
C GLU A 20 8.37 7.40 10.30
N VAL A 21 8.51 6.16 9.82
CA VAL A 21 8.91 5.85 8.44
C VAL A 21 7.96 4.88 7.72
N CYS A 22 7.04 4.24 8.43
CA CYS A 22 6.11 3.30 7.81
C CYS A 22 4.73 3.24 8.47
N VAL A 23 3.78 2.81 7.65
CA VAL A 23 2.42 2.43 8.00
C VAL A 23 2.26 0.98 7.59
N ALA A 24 2.05 0.09 8.55
CA ALA A 24 1.95 -1.35 8.32
C ALA A 24 0.53 -1.85 8.57
N VAL A 25 0.06 -2.73 7.69
CA VAL A 25 -1.27 -3.35 7.76
C VAL A 25 -1.12 -4.85 7.55
N ASN A 26 -1.63 -5.64 8.49
CA ASN A 26 -1.49 -7.10 8.45
C ASN A 26 -2.61 -7.81 7.67
N ARG A 27 -3.74 -7.14 7.44
CA ARG A 27 -4.88 -7.70 6.72
C ARG A 27 -5.54 -6.61 5.87
N PHE A 28 -5.61 -6.86 4.57
CA PHE A 28 -6.35 -6.06 3.60
C PHE A 28 -7.79 -6.57 3.54
N PRO A 29 -8.79 -5.92 4.15
CA PRO A 29 -10.16 -6.24 3.83
C PRO A 29 -10.46 -5.82 2.39
N PRO A 30 -11.35 -6.53 1.68
CA PRO A 30 -11.78 -6.12 0.36
C PRO A 30 -12.52 -4.78 0.40
N GLY A 31 -12.70 -4.16 -0.76
CA GLY A 31 -13.53 -2.97 -0.91
C GLY A 31 -12.83 -1.67 -0.50
N GLN A 32 -13.53 -0.82 0.26
CA GLN A 32 -13.15 0.60 0.40
C GLN A 32 -11.83 0.85 1.13
N PHE A 33 -11.24 -0.17 1.75
CA PHE A 33 -9.92 -0.02 2.33
C PHE A 33 -8.87 0.33 1.28
N PHE A 34 -8.98 -0.20 0.06
CA PHE A 34 -8.01 0.10 -0.99
C PHE A 34 -8.10 1.55 -1.48
N ASP A 35 -9.27 2.18 -1.41
CA ASP A 35 -9.41 3.62 -1.68
C ASP A 35 -8.68 4.46 -0.61
N VAL A 36 -8.79 4.05 0.66
CA VAL A 36 -8.05 4.69 1.77
C VAL A 36 -6.54 4.46 1.61
N LEU A 37 -6.11 3.26 1.24
CA LEU A 37 -4.70 2.97 0.98
C LEU A 37 -4.16 3.82 -0.16
N ALA A 38 -4.91 3.95 -1.26
CA ALA A 38 -4.55 4.81 -2.39
C ALA A 38 -4.37 6.27 -1.96
N GLU A 39 -5.33 6.83 -1.22
CA GLU A 39 -5.23 8.21 -0.71
C GLU A 39 -4.02 8.39 0.22
N LEU A 40 -3.77 7.43 1.11
CA LEU A 40 -2.62 7.49 2.03
C LEU A 40 -1.29 7.46 1.26
N VAL A 41 -1.18 6.57 0.27
CA VAL A 41 0.03 6.45 -0.55
C VAL A 41 0.29 7.74 -1.33
N ASP A 42 -0.74 8.30 -1.94
CA ASP A 42 -0.65 9.57 -2.67
C ASP A 42 -0.20 10.71 -1.76
N ARG A 43 -0.86 10.88 -0.61
CA ARG A 43 -0.57 11.98 0.34
C ARG A 43 0.80 11.88 0.99
N LEU A 44 1.32 10.67 1.17
CA LEU A 44 2.63 10.43 1.78
C LEU A 44 3.76 10.36 0.76
N GLY A 45 3.43 10.27 -0.53
CA GLY A 45 4.41 9.95 -1.57
C GLY A 45 5.12 8.62 -1.34
N ALA A 46 4.39 7.63 -0.82
CA ALA A 46 4.96 6.36 -0.38
C ALA A 46 4.93 5.29 -1.48
N SER A 47 5.75 4.25 -1.33
CA SER A 47 5.61 3.01 -2.09
C SER A 47 4.98 1.92 -1.20
N VAL A 48 4.35 0.91 -1.81
CA VAL A 48 3.70 -0.17 -1.05
C VAL A 48 4.58 -1.42 -1.11
N THR A 49 4.89 -1.99 0.06
CA THR A 49 5.74 -3.18 0.22
C THR A 49 4.91 -4.38 0.69
N PRO A 50 4.22 -5.09 -0.23
CA PRO A 50 3.48 -6.29 0.13
C PRO A 50 4.42 -7.44 0.49
N THR A 51 4.01 -8.25 1.47
CA THR A 51 4.70 -9.50 1.78
C THR A 51 4.59 -10.48 0.60
N ASP A 52 5.71 -11.09 0.23
CA ASP A 52 5.80 -12.10 -0.84
C ASP A 52 5.35 -11.63 -2.24
N ARG A 53 5.29 -10.32 -2.47
CA ARG A 53 5.00 -9.73 -3.78
C ARG A 53 6.00 -8.60 -4.08
N PRO A 54 6.19 -8.27 -5.36
CA PRO A 54 7.00 -7.13 -5.74
C PRO A 54 6.60 -5.81 -5.07
N LEU A 55 7.59 -4.95 -4.86
CA LEU A 55 7.40 -3.55 -4.47
C LEU A 55 6.49 -2.84 -5.49
N ILE A 56 5.53 -2.07 -4.99
CA ILE A 56 4.62 -1.29 -5.82
C ILE A 56 5.05 0.18 -5.76
N LEU A 57 5.37 0.74 -6.92
CA LEU A 57 5.76 2.11 -7.15
C LEU A 57 4.58 2.92 -7.70
N ARG A 58 4.57 4.23 -7.43
CA ARG A 58 3.57 5.15 -7.97
C ARG A 58 3.90 5.53 -9.41
N GLU A 59 5.19 5.72 -9.68
CA GLU A 59 5.77 6.04 -10.98
C GLU A 59 7.14 5.37 -11.14
N GLU A 60 7.65 5.28 -12.36
CA GLU A 60 8.93 4.59 -12.63
C GLU A 60 10.11 5.34 -12.00
N GLU A 61 10.01 6.65 -11.89
CA GLU A 61 10.98 7.53 -11.27
C GLU A 61 11.21 7.19 -9.79
N ASP A 62 10.17 6.71 -9.09
CA ASP A 62 10.28 6.27 -7.69
C ASP A 62 11.28 5.11 -7.52
N ARG A 63 11.58 4.33 -8.58
CA ARG A 63 12.53 3.20 -8.50
C ARG A 63 13.92 3.67 -8.05
N ALA A 64 14.30 4.91 -8.35
CA ALA A 64 15.59 5.48 -7.94
C ALA A 64 15.71 5.69 -6.42
N HIS A 65 14.60 5.62 -5.67
CA HIS A 65 14.61 5.72 -4.21
C HIS A 65 14.95 4.40 -3.50
N PHE A 66 15.07 3.30 -4.24
CA PHE A 66 15.31 1.98 -3.69
C PHE A 66 16.68 1.42 -4.09
N PRO A 67 17.27 0.53 -3.26
CA PRO A 67 18.40 -0.29 -3.68
C PRO A 67 18.06 -1.07 -4.97
N ALA A 68 19.08 -1.33 -5.79
CA ALA A 68 18.90 -1.95 -7.11
C ALA A 68 18.15 -3.30 -7.00
N GLU A 69 18.44 -4.08 -5.96
CA GLU A 69 17.84 -5.40 -5.71
C GLU A 69 16.34 -5.31 -5.41
N ALA A 70 15.89 -4.26 -4.73
CA ALA A 70 14.48 -4.02 -4.47
C ALA A 70 13.76 -3.41 -5.69
N GLY A 71 14.49 -2.62 -6.48
CA GLY A 71 13.97 -1.96 -7.69
C GLY A 71 13.81 -2.89 -8.89
N GLU A 72 14.65 -3.93 -9.03
CA GLU A 72 14.68 -4.82 -10.20
C GLU A 72 13.37 -5.59 -10.41
N GLY A 73 12.67 -5.92 -9.33
CA GLY A 73 11.34 -6.54 -9.38
C GLY A 73 10.18 -5.57 -9.28
N ALA A 74 10.43 -4.29 -8.96
CA ALA A 74 9.39 -3.34 -8.61
C ALA A 74 8.47 -3.02 -9.80
N ILE A 75 7.17 -2.95 -9.53
CA ILE A 75 6.15 -2.69 -10.54
C ILE A 75 5.48 -1.35 -10.31
N VAL A 76 5.04 -0.71 -11.40
CA VAL A 76 4.20 0.49 -11.31
C VAL A 76 2.73 0.08 -11.41
N VAL A 77 1.94 0.54 -10.44
CA VAL A 77 0.48 0.35 -10.41
C VAL A 77 -0.17 1.71 -10.27
N ALA A 78 -1.29 1.94 -10.96
CA ALA A 78 -2.07 3.14 -10.72
C ALA A 78 -2.50 3.20 -9.25
N MET A 79 -2.21 4.30 -8.54
CA MET A 79 -2.57 4.48 -7.12
C MET A 79 -4.07 4.76 -6.96
N THR A 80 -4.88 3.77 -7.32
CA THR A 80 -6.33 3.77 -7.17
C THR A 80 -6.74 2.51 -6.40
N GLY A 81 -7.85 2.57 -5.67
CA GLY A 81 -8.32 1.44 -4.89
C GLY A 81 -8.48 0.15 -5.72
N PRO A 82 -9.20 0.16 -6.85
CA PRO A 82 -9.38 -1.04 -7.66
C PRO A 82 -8.08 -1.64 -8.22
N ALA A 83 -7.10 -0.81 -8.61
CA ALA A 83 -5.84 -1.29 -9.13
C ALA A 83 -4.97 -1.93 -8.03
N LEU A 84 -4.92 -1.30 -6.86
CA LEU A 84 -4.25 -1.86 -5.68
C LEU A 84 -4.93 -3.15 -5.21
N GLU A 85 -6.27 -3.18 -5.17
CA GLU A 85 -7.03 -4.38 -4.80
C GLU A 85 -6.75 -5.54 -5.75
N GLY A 86 -6.83 -5.30 -7.06
CA GLY A 86 -6.57 -6.31 -8.07
C GLY A 86 -5.14 -6.87 -7.95
N TYR A 87 -4.16 -6.00 -7.70
CA TYR A 87 -2.78 -6.43 -7.55
C TYR A 87 -2.50 -7.15 -6.22
N LEU A 88 -3.08 -6.70 -5.10
CA LEU A 88 -2.77 -7.22 -3.76
C LEU A 88 -3.57 -8.47 -3.39
N ASN A 89 -4.81 -8.60 -3.85
CA ASN A 89 -5.63 -9.78 -3.58
C ASN A 89 -5.46 -10.87 -4.64
N GLY A 90 -4.87 -10.54 -5.80
CA GLY A 90 -4.74 -11.46 -6.93
C GLY A 90 -6.06 -11.63 -7.67
N SER A 91 -5.99 -11.57 -9.00
CA SER A 91 -7.02 -12.15 -9.89
C SER A 91 -6.62 -13.57 -10.25
#